data_AF-X0X8T4-F1
#
_entry.id   AF-X0X8T4-F1
#
_cell.length_a   1.000
_cell.length_b   1.000
_cell.length_c   1.000
_cell.angle_alpha   90.00
_cell.angle_beta   90.00
_cell.angle_gamma   90.00
#
_symmetry.space_group_name_H-M   'P 1'
#
loop_
_entity.id
_entity.type
_entity.pdbx_description
1 polymer ?
#
loop_
_entity_poly.entity_id
_entity_poly.type
_entity_poly.pdbx_seq_one_letter_code
_entity_poly.pdbx_strand_id
1 'polypeptide(L)'
;MPEVTKKIREVARSLLQQKRVDLVIGFEQGTMPMRSTPCFVRGEKEVKRLVWDSFCENNLATYLIRRPQRVAIIAKGCDVRTIVELIKENQISRDQVVIVGIPCQGMVDRREVEAALQGKEILEVTEKDGQLMLRGGDFKETLKRDTFLYPSCITCTHRNPVIYDVL
;
A
#
# COMPACT_ATOMS: atom_id res chain seq x y z
N MET A 1 7.04 -3.12 -6.88
CA MET A 1 7.40 -1.90 -7.66
C MET A 1 8.55 -1.13 -6.97
N PRO A 2 9.81 -1.31 -7.42
CA PRO A 2 10.97 -0.83 -6.67
C PRO A 2 11.13 0.70 -6.68
N GLU A 3 10.83 1.36 -7.79
CA GLU A 3 10.98 2.82 -7.91
C GLU A 3 10.01 3.59 -7.01
N VAL A 4 8.75 3.17 -7.00
CA VAL A 4 7.70 3.76 -6.13
C VAL A 4 8.06 3.56 -4.66
N THR A 5 8.51 2.36 -4.30
CA THR A 5 9.00 2.07 -2.95
C THR A 5 10.14 3.01 -2.53
N LYS A 6 11.09 3.27 -3.43
CA LYS A 6 12.22 4.18 -3.16
C LYS A 6 11.73 5.62 -2.90
N LYS A 7 10.83 6.14 -3.74
CA LYS A 7 10.24 7.49 -3.56
C LYS A 7 9.48 7.60 -2.25
N ILE A 8 8.64 6.60 -1.92
CA ILE A 8 7.92 6.54 -0.64
C ILE A 8 8.90 6.64 0.53
N ARG A 9 9.99 5.87 0.48
CA ARG A 9 11.02 5.88 1.53
C ARG A 9 11.70 7.23 1.65
N GLU A 10 12.03 7.89 0.54
CA GLU A 10 12.65 9.21 0.55
C GLU A 10 11.71 10.26 1.19
N VAL A 11 10.45 10.28 0.77
CA VAL A 11 9.43 11.20 1.33
C VAL A 11 9.21 10.93 2.82
N ALA A 12 9.00 9.68 3.21
CA ALA A 12 8.80 9.29 4.60
C ALA A 12 9.98 9.69 5.49
N ARG A 13 11.22 9.49 5.01
CA ARG A 13 12.43 9.91 5.72
C ARG A 13 12.48 11.42 5.89
N SER A 14 12.20 12.18 4.83
CA SER A 14 12.21 13.64 4.87
C SER A 14 11.17 14.19 5.87
N LEU A 15 9.97 13.61 5.89
CA LEU A 15 8.89 14.05 6.80
C LEU A 15 9.23 13.79 8.28
N LEU A 16 9.85 12.66 8.57
CA LEU A 16 10.32 12.31 9.93
C LEU A 16 11.50 13.19 10.35
N GLN A 17 12.49 13.39 9.47
CA GLN A 17 13.67 14.24 9.71
C GLN A 17 13.28 15.68 10.06
N GLN A 18 12.32 16.23 9.30
CA GLN A 18 11.82 17.59 9.49
C GLN A 18 10.86 17.70 10.68
N LYS A 19 10.58 16.60 11.40
CA LYS A 19 9.60 16.52 12.50
C LYS A 19 8.21 17.07 12.11
N ARG A 20 7.84 16.94 10.83
CA ARG A 20 6.51 17.33 10.33
C ARG A 20 5.45 16.33 10.78
N VAL A 21 5.85 15.07 10.97
CA VAL A 21 5.03 13.98 11.45
C VAL A 21 5.79 13.18 12.51
N ASP A 22 5.06 12.56 13.42
CA ASP A 22 5.59 11.70 14.49
C ASP A 22 5.53 10.22 14.12
N LEU A 23 4.80 9.88 13.06
CA LEU A 23 4.55 8.51 12.62
C LEU A 23 4.27 8.48 11.11
N VAL A 24 4.83 7.50 10.41
CA VAL A 24 4.45 7.15 9.05
C VAL A 24 3.71 5.80 9.08
N ILE A 25 2.53 5.73 8.48
CA ILE A 25 1.75 4.51 8.26
C ILE A 25 1.86 4.11 6.79
N GLY A 26 2.33 2.91 6.55
CA GLY A 26 2.50 2.35 5.21
C GLY A 26 2.32 0.84 5.18
N PHE A 27 2.98 0.20 4.22
CA PHE A 27 2.96 -1.25 4.06
C PHE A 27 4.36 -1.82 4.28
N GLU A 28 4.44 -3.01 4.84
CA GLU A 28 5.66 -3.83 4.87
C GLU A 28 5.37 -5.24 4.33
N GLN A 29 6.44 -5.97 3.99
CA GLN A 29 6.33 -7.35 3.57
C GLN A 29 5.73 -8.18 4.72
N GLY A 30 4.61 -8.85 4.46
CA GLY A 30 4.01 -9.78 5.42
C GLY A 30 4.80 -11.08 5.53
N THR A 31 4.39 -11.93 6.47
CA THR A 31 4.98 -13.26 6.68
C THR A 31 4.61 -14.27 5.61
N MET A 32 3.49 -14.05 4.90
CA MET A 32 3.05 -14.87 3.79
C MET A 32 3.31 -14.14 2.46
N PRO A 33 3.64 -14.88 1.39
CA PRO A 33 3.72 -14.29 0.06
C PRO A 33 2.36 -13.70 -0.33
N MET A 34 2.40 -12.67 -1.18
CA MET A 34 1.21 -11.95 -1.65
C MET A 34 0.39 -11.27 -0.54
N ARG A 35 0.98 -11.06 0.64
CA ARG A 35 0.36 -10.28 1.71
C ARG A 35 1.29 -9.17 2.16
N SER A 36 0.79 -7.95 2.01
CA SER A 36 1.44 -6.75 2.54
C SER A 36 0.67 -6.28 3.77
N THR A 37 1.37 -6.14 4.89
CA THR A 37 0.76 -5.78 6.18
C THR A 37 0.99 -4.31 6.50
N PRO A 38 0.08 -3.68 7.27
CA PRO A 38 0.28 -2.33 7.77
C PRO A 38 1.59 -2.21 8.57
N CYS A 39 2.38 -1.18 8.27
CA CYS A 39 3.65 -0.88 8.91
C CYS A 39 3.58 0.49 9.59
N PHE A 40 4.14 0.59 10.79
CA PHE A 40 4.20 1.80 11.60
C PHE A 40 5.65 2.19 11.81
N VAL A 41 6.06 3.31 11.22
CA VAL A 41 7.46 3.75 11.18
C VAL A 41 7.60 5.05 11.96
N ARG A 42 8.41 5.04 13.01
CA ARG A 42 8.67 6.23 13.85
C ARG A 42 10.08 6.79 13.67
N GLY A 43 11.04 5.93 13.32
CA GLY A 43 12.42 6.33 13.06
C GLY A 43 12.79 6.34 11.57
N GLU A 44 13.72 7.21 11.20
CA GLU A 44 14.27 7.29 9.83
C GLU A 44 14.90 5.97 9.34
N LYS A 45 15.50 5.22 10.27
CA LYS A 45 16.14 3.93 9.97
C LYS A 45 15.11 2.84 9.67
N GLU A 46 13.90 2.97 10.18
CA GLU A 46 12.82 2.01 10.01
C GLU A 46 12.11 2.17 8.66
N VAL A 47 12.25 3.33 8.01
CA VAL A 47 11.68 3.63 6.69
C VAL A 47 12.03 2.56 5.64
N LYS A 48 13.19 1.89 5.78
CA LYS A 48 13.59 0.77 4.90
C LYS A 48 12.63 -0.43 4.91
N ARG A 49 11.76 -0.54 5.91
CA ARG A 49 10.71 -1.57 6.02
C ARG A 49 9.55 -1.31 5.08
N LEU A 50 9.33 -0.06 4.69
CA LEU A 50 8.22 0.31 3.82
C LEU A 50 8.38 -0.33 2.45
N VAL A 51 7.33 -0.97 1.94
CA VAL A 51 7.28 -1.57 0.62
C VAL A 51 6.05 -1.08 -0.14
N TRP A 52 6.12 -1.18 -1.47
CA TRP A 52 4.96 -0.98 -2.33
C TRP A 52 4.92 -2.03 -3.45
N ASP A 53 3.82 -2.77 -3.47
CA ASP A 53 3.51 -3.81 -4.43
C ASP A 53 2.00 -3.91 -4.70
N SER A 54 1.63 -4.79 -5.62
CA SER A 54 0.23 -5.06 -5.98
C SER A 54 -0.61 -5.73 -4.88
N PHE A 55 -0.02 -6.06 -3.74
CA PHE A 55 -0.70 -6.71 -2.60
C PHE A 55 -0.93 -5.74 -1.43
N CYS A 56 -0.65 -4.45 -1.62
CA CYS A 56 -0.94 -3.37 -0.68
C CYS A 56 -2.46 -3.03 -0.64
N GLU A 57 -3.29 -4.05 -0.43
CA GLU A 57 -4.76 -4.00 -0.51
C GLU A 57 -5.42 -3.36 0.72
N ASN A 58 -4.78 -3.45 1.90
CA ASN A 58 -5.37 -2.98 3.14
C ASN A 58 -5.67 -1.47 3.11
N ASN A 59 -6.80 -1.09 3.72
CA ASN A 59 -7.15 0.31 3.92
C ASN A 59 -6.49 0.84 5.19
N LEU A 60 -5.38 1.56 5.02
CA LEU A 60 -4.60 2.10 6.13
C LEU A 60 -5.29 3.23 6.88
N ALA A 61 -6.30 3.88 6.30
CA ALA A 61 -6.99 5.02 6.91
C ALA A 61 -7.68 4.65 8.23
N THR A 62 -8.08 3.39 8.37
CA THR A 62 -8.68 2.84 9.60
C THR A 62 -7.77 3.00 10.82
N TYR A 63 -6.45 3.02 10.63
CA TYR A 63 -5.48 3.19 11.71
C TYR A 63 -5.29 4.65 12.15
N LEU A 64 -5.91 5.62 11.49
CA LEU A 64 -5.83 7.04 11.88
C LEU A 64 -6.75 7.37 13.06
N ILE A 65 -7.83 6.60 13.24
CA ILE A 65 -8.85 6.83 14.26
C ILE A 65 -8.20 6.80 15.66
N ARG A 66 -8.58 7.76 16.52
CA ARG A 66 -8.10 7.89 17.92
C ARG A 66 -6.58 8.01 18.06
N ARG A 67 -5.89 8.57 17.07
CA ARG A 67 -4.46 8.90 17.19
C ARG A 67 -4.26 10.37 17.54
N PRO A 68 -3.51 10.69 18.62
CA PRO A 68 -3.25 12.08 19.00
C PRO A 68 -2.04 12.70 18.27
N GLN A 69 -1.22 11.89 17.62
CA GLN A 69 0.03 12.33 16.98
C GLN A 69 -0.17 12.76 15.53
N ARG A 70 0.78 13.52 14.95
CA ARG A 70 0.75 13.85 13.51
C ARG A 70 1.21 12.67 12.69
N VAL A 71 0.42 12.26 11.71
CA VAL A 71 0.65 11.02 10.95
C VAL A 71 0.81 11.30 9.47
N ALA A 72 1.88 10.80 8.86
CA ALA A 72 1.93 10.61 7.42
C ALA A 72 1.32 9.25 7.06
N ILE A 73 0.48 9.20 6.04
CA ILE A 73 -0.14 7.96 5.55
C ILE A 73 0.14 7.80 4.07
N ILE A 74 0.61 6.61 3.68
CA ILE A 74 0.74 6.22 2.28
C ILE A 74 -0.61 5.73 1.80
N ALA A 75 -1.24 6.46 0.88
CA ALA A 75 -2.66 6.29 0.57
C ALA A 75 -2.92 6.19 -0.94
N LYS A 76 -3.69 5.18 -1.32
CA LYS A 76 -4.28 5.03 -2.66
C LYS A 76 -5.47 5.96 -2.81
N GLY A 77 -5.97 6.11 -4.04
CA GLY A 77 -7.22 6.85 -4.28
C GLY A 77 -8.41 6.35 -3.45
N CYS A 78 -8.55 5.03 -3.25
CA CYS A 78 -9.59 4.46 -2.39
C CYS A 78 -9.37 4.77 -0.90
N ASP A 79 -8.13 4.69 -0.41
CA ASP A 79 -7.79 5.00 0.98
C ASP A 79 -8.07 6.48 1.30
N VAL A 80 -7.72 7.39 0.37
CA VAL A 80 -7.98 8.83 0.52
C VAL A 80 -9.47 9.13 0.65
N ARG A 81 -10.35 8.41 -0.03
CA ARG A 81 -11.80 8.57 0.17
C ARG A 81 -12.21 8.26 1.61
N THR A 82 -11.66 7.19 2.19
CA THR A 82 -11.89 6.89 3.60
C THR A 82 -11.34 7.98 4.51
N ILE A 83 -10.14 8.52 4.23
CA ILE A 83 -9.57 9.64 5.00
C ILE A 83 -10.52 10.85 4.96
N VAL A 84 -11.06 11.19 3.79
CA VAL A 84 -12.00 12.30 3.63
C VAL A 84 -13.27 12.09 4.45
N GLU A 85 -13.86 10.88 4.41
CA GLU A 85 -15.05 10.59 5.22
C GLU A 85 -14.74 10.65 6.73
N LEU A 86 -13.60 10.11 7.18
CA LEU A 86 -13.17 10.22 8.58
C LEU A 86 -12.99 11.67 9.04
N ILE A 87 -12.51 12.56 8.15
CA ILE A 87 -12.42 14.00 8.44
C ILE A 87 -13.82 14.61 8.53
N LYS A 88 -14.71 14.33 7.57
CA LYS A 88 -16.09 14.86 7.55
C LYS A 88 -16.89 14.41 8.78
N GLU A 89 -16.67 13.19 9.25
CA GLU A 89 -17.30 12.64 10.45
C GLU A 89 -16.61 13.07 11.76
N ASN A 90 -15.62 13.97 11.70
CA ASN A 90 -14.82 14.45 12.84
C ASN A 90 -14.13 13.33 13.63
N GLN A 91 -13.85 12.18 13.01
CA GLN A 91 -13.11 11.09 13.62
C GLN A 91 -11.60 11.40 13.68
N ILE A 92 -11.13 12.20 12.72
CA ILE A 92 -9.77 12.71 12.62
C ILE A 92 -9.82 14.15 12.12
N SER A 93 -8.77 14.93 12.39
CA SER A 93 -8.63 16.29 11.90
C SER A 93 -7.73 16.36 10.66
N ARG A 94 -7.96 17.29 9.73
CA ARG A 94 -7.17 17.37 8.48
C ARG A 94 -5.71 17.78 8.72
N ASP A 95 -5.47 18.63 9.71
CA ASP A 95 -4.15 19.15 10.09
C ASP A 95 -3.25 18.08 10.74
N GLN A 96 -3.83 17.04 11.33
CA GLN A 96 -3.06 15.96 11.94
C GLN A 96 -2.54 14.93 10.91
N VAL A 97 -2.99 14.98 9.66
CA VAL A 97 -2.67 13.97 8.63
C VAL A 97 -1.91 14.58 7.46
N VAL A 98 -0.80 13.95 7.08
CA VAL A 98 -0.08 14.21 5.82
C VAL A 98 -0.32 13.04 4.88
N ILE A 99 -0.93 13.28 3.74
CA ILE A 99 -1.30 12.25 2.76
C ILE A 99 -0.19 12.15 1.72
N VAL A 100 0.54 11.03 1.74
CA VAL A 100 1.46 10.63 0.67
C VAL A 100 0.66 9.78 -0.32
N GLY A 101 0.13 10.45 -1.34
CA GLY A 101 -0.73 9.86 -2.35
C GLY A 101 0.04 8.97 -3.31
N ILE A 102 -0.52 7.83 -3.70
CA ILE A 102 0.04 6.96 -4.72
C ILE A 102 -0.95 6.77 -5.88
N PRO A 103 -0.57 7.13 -7.12
CA PRO A 103 -1.30 6.75 -8.33
C PRO A 103 -1.38 5.22 -8.44
N CYS A 104 -2.58 4.66 -8.27
CA CYS A 104 -2.76 3.22 -8.17
C CYS A 104 -3.13 2.61 -9.53
N GLN A 105 -2.45 1.53 -9.90
CA GLN A 105 -2.77 0.74 -11.10
C GLN A 105 -3.74 -0.42 -10.81
N GLY A 106 -4.39 -0.42 -9.65
CA GLY A 106 -5.21 -1.52 -9.12
C GLY A 106 -4.43 -2.41 -8.15
N MET A 107 -5.17 -3.20 -7.37
CA MET A 107 -4.60 -4.22 -6.48
C MET A 107 -5.02 -5.61 -6.95
N VAL A 108 -4.11 -6.57 -6.76
CA VAL A 108 -4.31 -7.97 -7.18
C VAL A 108 -5.14 -8.69 -6.13
N ASP A 109 -6.19 -9.38 -6.56
CA ASP A 109 -6.93 -10.34 -5.75
C ASP A 109 -6.11 -11.62 -5.65
N ARG A 110 -5.50 -11.82 -4.48
CA ARG A 110 -4.69 -13.00 -4.20
C ARG A 110 -5.49 -14.30 -4.30
N ARG A 111 -6.80 -14.27 -4.06
CA ARG A 111 -7.65 -15.47 -4.10
C ARG A 111 -7.77 -16.01 -5.52
N GLU A 112 -7.89 -15.12 -6.50
CA GLU A 112 -7.93 -15.49 -7.92
C GLU A 112 -6.59 -16.07 -8.39
N VAL A 113 -5.48 -15.52 -7.90
CA VAL A 113 -4.13 -16.08 -8.17
C VAL A 113 -3.95 -17.46 -7.53
N GLU A 114 -4.36 -17.61 -6.25
CA GLU A 114 -4.34 -18.90 -5.53
C GLU A 114 -5.21 -19.95 -6.25
N ALA A 115 -6.38 -19.54 -6.77
CA ALA A 115 -7.29 -20.41 -7.53
C ALA A 115 -6.70 -20.83 -8.89
N ALA A 116 -6.07 -19.91 -9.62
CA ALA A 116 -5.41 -20.23 -10.89
C ALA A 116 -4.28 -21.25 -10.73
N LEU A 117 -3.59 -21.24 -9.59
CA LEU A 117 -2.55 -22.21 -9.25
C LEU A 117 -3.08 -23.51 -8.63
N GLN A 118 -4.41 -23.69 -8.57
CA GLN A 118 -5.07 -24.89 -8.05
C GLN A 118 -4.62 -25.24 -6.61
N GLY A 119 -4.36 -24.23 -5.77
CA GLY A 119 -3.96 -24.42 -4.38
C GLY A 119 -2.52 -24.91 -4.16
N LYS A 120 -1.65 -24.86 -5.17
CA LYS A 120 -0.21 -25.11 -4.98
C LYS A 120 0.40 -24.08 -4.04
N GLU A 121 1.31 -24.52 -3.19
CA GLU A 121 2.00 -23.64 -2.25
C GLU A 121 2.93 -22.66 -2.98
N ILE A 122 2.67 -21.38 -2.79
CA ILE A 122 3.49 -20.29 -3.30
C ILE A 122 4.49 -19.93 -2.20
N LEU A 123 5.78 -19.95 -2.49
CA LEU A 123 6.84 -19.58 -1.55
C LEU A 123 7.28 -18.13 -1.75
N GLU A 124 7.32 -17.67 -3.00
CA GLU A 124 7.80 -16.34 -3.34
C GLU A 124 7.05 -15.76 -4.54
N VAL A 125 6.80 -14.45 -4.48
CA VAL A 125 6.20 -13.69 -5.57
C VAL A 125 7.01 -12.45 -5.84
N THR A 126 7.41 -12.26 -7.09
CA THR A 126 8.06 -11.04 -7.55
C THR A 126 7.21 -10.39 -8.62
N GLU A 127 6.96 -9.09 -8.48
CA GLU A 127 6.28 -8.28 -9.48
C GLU A 127 7.30 -7.53 -10.35
N LYS A 128 7.25 -7.76 -11.66
CA LYS A 128 8.13 -7.08 -12.64
C LYS A 128 7.40 -6.89 -13.96
N ASP A 129 7.50 -5.69 -14.54
CA ASP A 129 7.00 -5.35 -15.88
C ASP A 129 5.51 -5.75 -16.13
N GLY A 130 4.65 -5.58 -15.11
CA GLY A 130 3.22 -5.94 -15.20
C GLY A 130 2.94 -7.44 -15.11
N GLN A 131 3.93 -8.23 -14.72
CA GLN A 131 3.83 -9.67 -14.54
C GLN A 131 4.09 -10.06 -13.08
N LEU A 132 3.38 -11.10 -12.63
CA LEU A 132 3.58 -11.76 -11.35
C LEU A 132 4.38 -13.04 -11.60
N MET A 133 5.62 -13.06 -11.15
CA MET A 133 6.50 -14.23 -11.20
C MET A 133 6.34 -15.00 -9.88
N LEU A 134 5.69 -16.16 -9.95
CA LEU A 134 5.35 -17.01 -8.82
C LEU A 134 6.33 -18.19 -8.76
N ARG A 135 6.87 -18.46 -7.57
CA ARG A 135 7.72 -19.62 -7.33
C ARG A 135 7.16 -20.43 -6.16
N GLY A 136 6.85 -21.69 -6.42
CA GLY A 136 6.61 -22.70 -5.38
C GLY A 136 7.81 -23.63 -5.23
N GLY A 137 7.63 -24.72 -4.47
CA GLY A 137 8.67 -25.75 -4.31
C GLY A 137 9.07 -26.37 -5.65
N ASP A 138 8.08 -26.80 -6.44
CA ASP A 138 8.30 -27.58 -7.67
C ASP A 138 7.85 -26.87 -8.95
N PHE A 139 7.47 -25.60 -8.86
CA PHE A 139 6.99 -24.86 -10.03
C PHE A 139 7.44 -23.40 -10.05
N LYS A 140 7.52 -22.88 -11.28
CA LYS A 140 7.66 -21.45 -11.58
C LYS A 140 6.61 -21.11 -12.61
N GLU A 141 5.84 -20.07 -12.33
CA GLU A 141 4.77 -19.64 -13.22
C GLU A 141 4.78 -18.12 -13.34
N THR A 142 4.38 -17.62 -14.50
CA THR A 142 4.32 -16.17 -14.76
C THR A 142 2.92 -15.82 -15.20
N LEU A 143 2.26 -14.98 -14.40
CA LEU A 143 0.89 -14.57 -14.62
C LEU A 143 0.84 -13.08 -14.99
N LYS A 144 -0.08 -12.71 -15.89
CA LYS A 144 -0.32 -11.30 -16.22
C LYS A 144 -1.09 -10.64 -15.07
N ARG A 145 -0.50 -9.63 -14.43
CA ARG A 145 -1.06 -8.95 -13.25
C ARG A 145 -2.48 -8.45 -13.47
N ASP A 146 -2.73 -7.81 -14.60
CA ASP A 146 -4.01 -7.13 -14.89
C ASP A 146 -5.21 -8.08 -14.98
N THR A 147 -4.97 -9.38 -15.19
CA THR A 147 -6.02 -10.41 -15.21
C THR A 147 -6.54 -10.72 -13.81
N PHE A 148 -5.76 -10.44 -12.76
CA PHE A 148 -6.04 -10.84 -11.38
C PHE A 148 -6.37 -9.64 -10.48
N LEU A 149 -6.84 -8.52 -11.04
CA LEU A 149 -7.20 -7.36 -10.22
C LEU A 149 -8.51 -7.60 -9.48
N TYR A 150 -8.65 -7.00 -8.30
CA TYR A 150 -9.95 -6.96 -7.61
C TYR A 150 -11.04 -6.37 -8.53
N PRO A 151 -12.28 -6.88 -8.48
CA PRO A 151 -13.38 -6.36 -9.30
C PRO A 151 -13.59 -4.84 -9.16
N SER A 152 -13.42 -4.32 -7.94
CA SER A 152 -13.50 -2.88 -7.66
C SER A 152 -12.36 -2.06 -8.29
N CYS A 153 -11.19 -2.66 -8.50
CA CYS A 153 -10.05 -2.02 -9.15
C CYS A 153 -10.22 -1.96 -10.67
N ILE A 154 -10.85 -2.97 -11.27
CA ILE A 154 -11.11 -3.03 -12.72
C ILE A 154 -12.01 -1.88 -13.17
N THR A 155 -13.05 -1.59 -12.39
CA THR A 155 -14.04 -0.53 -12.71
C THR A 155 -13.67 0.85 -12.16
N CYS A 156 -12.52 0.98 -11.48
CA CYS A 156 -12.13 2.22 -10.83
C CYS A 156 -11.73 3.31 -11.85
N THR A 157 -12.48 4.41 -11.84
CA THR A 157 -12.21 5.62 -12.63
C THR A 157 -11.33 6.65 -11.90
N HIS A 158 -10.96 6.39 -10.64
CA HIS A 158 -10.24 7.33 -9.78
C HIS A 158 -8.90 6.74 -9.30
N ARG A 159 -7.99 6.55 -10.25
CA ARG A 159 -6.66 5.98 -9.99
C ARG A 159 -5.73 6.90 -9.21
N ASN A 160 -5.92 8.20 -9.37
CA ASN A 160 -5.18 9.21 -8.63
C ASN A 160 -5.93 9.62 -7.36
N PRO A 161 -5.23 9.81 -6.23
CA PRO A 161 -5.83 10.40 -5.04
C PRO A 161 -6.38 11.79 -5.32
N VAL A 162 -7.61 12.06 -4.86
CA VAL A 162 -8.30 13.34 -5.07
C VAL A 162 -7.74 14.46 -4.20
N ILE A 163 -7.18 14.10 -3.04
CA ILE A 163 -6.51 15.02 -2.10
C ILE A 163 -5.21 14.33 -1.67
N TYR A 164 -4.11 15.06 -1.71
CA TYR A 164 -2.79 14.62 -1.26
C TYR A 164 -1.94 15.83 -0.87
N ASP A 165 -0.93 15.59 -0.04
CA ASP A 165 0.11 16.58 0.29
C ASP A 165 1.39 16.34 -0.52
N VAL A 166 1.65 15.08 -0.89
CA VAL A 166 2.76 14.63 -1.75
C VAL A 166 2.23 13.53 -2.68
N LEU A 167 2.68 13.48 -3.94
CA LEU A 167 2.28 12.48 -4.95
C LEU A 167 3.49 11.78 -5.58
#